data_AF-A0A182JY11-F1
#
_entry.id   AF-A0A182JY11-F1
#
_cell.length_a   1.000
_cell.length_b   1.000
_cell.length_c   1.000
_cell.angle_alpha   90.00
_cell.angle_beta   90.00
_cell.angle_gamma   90.00
#
_symmetry.space_group_name_H-M   'P 1'
#
loop_
_entity.id
_entity.type
_entity.pdbx_description
1 polymer ?
#
loop_
_entity_poly.entity_id
_entity_poly.type
_entity_poly.pdbx_seq_one_letter_code
_entity_poly.pdbx_strand_id
1 'polypeptide(L)'
;MKQSVHIAEHMEVPIDTSKMSEQELQFHYFKMHDSDNNNKLDGCELIKSLIHWHDNKDEHGDGEKPFEGEPDSHNDVQPYDDATLQSLVDPIMEMMDKDHDGFITYTEYRQHENAQTP
;
A
#
# COMPACT_ATOMS: atom_id res chain seq x y z
N MET A 1 -25.56 -23.55 17.75
CA MET A 1 -25.91 -22.28 17.07
C MET A 1 -24.74 -21.94 16.16
N LYS A 2 -25.04 -21.54 14.92
CA LYS A 2 -24.24 -21.79 13.71
C LYS A 2 -22.95 -20.95 13.62
N GLN A 3 -21.79 -21.61 13.71
CA GLN A 3 -20.47 -21.06 13.33
C GLN A 3 -20.26 -21.22 11.80
N SER A 4 -21.15 -20.65 10.98
CA SER A 4 -21.16 -20.96 9.54
C SER A 4 -21.60 -19.83 8.63
N VAL A 5 -21.43 -18.56 9.02
CA VAL A 5 -21.85 -17.43 8.15
C VAL A 5 -20.93 -16.20 8.20
N HIS A 6 -19.63 -16.36 8.46
CA HIS A 6 -18.64 -15.27 8.37
C HIS A 6 -17.43 -15.64 7.48
N ILE A 7 -17.55 -16.65 6.62
CA ILE A 7 -16.47 -17.12 5.72
C ILE A 7 -16.86 -16.90 4.24
N ALA A 8 -17.82 -16.01 3.96
CA ALA A 8 -18.34 -15.80 2.61
C ALA A 8 -17.98 -14.44 1.97
N GLU A 9 -17.24 -13.58 2.68
CA GLU A 9 -16.91 -12.22 2.19
C GLU A 9 -15.40 -11.94 2.09
N HIS A 10 -14.57 -12.99 2.06
CA HIS A 10 -13.16 -12.86 1.65
C HIS A 10 -12.93 -13.61 0.34
N MET A 11 -13.86 -13.46 -0.61
CA MET A 11 -13.54 -13.68 -2.02
C MET A 11 -12.92 -12.37 -2.53
N GLU A 12 -11.66 -12.14 -2.16
CA GLU A 12 -10.81 -11.22 -2.90
C GLU A 12 -10.62 -11.83 -4.29
N VAL A 13 -11.59 -11.54 -5.17
CA VAL A 13 -11.46 -11.88 -6.59
C VAL A 13 -10.16 -11.22 -7.04
N PRO A 14 -9.16 -11.99 -7.52
CA PRO A 14 -7.92 -11.40 -8.00
C PRO A 14 -8.27 -10.34 -9.04
N ILE A 15 -7.98 -9.08 -8.70
CA ILE A 15 -8.28 -7.97 -9.59
C ILE A 15 -7.32 -8.07 -10.77
N ASP A 16 -7.87 -8.36 -11.94
CA ASP A 16 -7.11 -8.41 -13.19
C ASP A 16 -6.69 -6.99 -13.60
N THR A 17 -5.55 -6.55 -13.07
CA THR A 17 -4.94 -5.24 -13.32
C THR A 17 -4.46 -5.07 -14.77
N SER A 18 -4.39 -6.15 -15.55
CA SER A 18 -3.92 -6.11 -16.96
C SER A 18 -4.82 -5.31 -17.90
N LYS A 19 -6.08 -5.08 -17.50
CA LYS A 19 -7.07 -4.31 -18.27
C LYS A 19 -7.32 -2.90 -17.75
N MET A 20 -6.67 -2.52 -16.65
CA MET A 20 -6.87 -1.21 -16.04
C MET A 20 -6.07 -0.13 -16.78
N SER A 21 -6.67 1.04 -16.94
CA SER A 21 -5.93 2.23 -17.34
C SER A 21 -4.90 2.63 -16.28
N GLU A 22 -3.91 3.42 -16.67
CA GLU A 22 -2.92 3.96 -15.73
C GLU A 22 -3.58 4.71 -14.55
N GLN A 23 -4.67 5.43 -14.82
CA GLN A 23 -5.43 6.14 -13.79
C GLN A 23 -6.13 5.19 -12.82
N GLU A 24 -6.71 4.10 -13.33
CA GLU A 24 -7.37 3.08 -12.50
C GLU A 24 -6.35 2.30 -11.68
N LEU A 25 -5.17 2.01 -12.24
CA LEU A 25 -4.05 1.40 -11.50
C LEU A 25 -3.60 2.31 -10.36
N GLN A 26 -3.39 3.61 -10.62
CA GLN A 26 -3.00 4.57 -9.60
C GLN A 26 -4.04 4.66 -8.48
N PHE A 27 -5.32 4.72 -8.83
CA PHE A 27 -6.40 4.74 -7.84
C PHE A 27 -6.47 3.42 -7.06
N HIS A 28 -6.28 2.28 -7.73
CA HIS A 28 -6.23 0.98 -7.07
C HIS A 28 -5.07 0.88 -6.08
N TYR A 29 -3.86 1.31 -6.46
CA TYR A 29 -2.70 1.36 -5.55
C TYR A 29 -2.95 2.28 -4.36
N PHE A 30 -3.56 3.44 -4.58
CA PHE A 30 -3.92 4.35 -3.50
C PHE A 30 -4.91 3.68 -2.52
N LYS A 31 -5.97 3.05 -3.05
CA LYS A 31 -7.00 2.39 -2.25
C LYS A 31 -6.53 1.11 -1.56
N MET A 32 -5.56 0.39 -2.13
CA MET A 32 -4.99 -0.83 -1.55
C MET A 32 -4.30 -0.56 -0.21
N HIS A 33 -3.67 0.62 -0.08
CA HIS A 33 -2.87 0.96 1.10
C HIS A 33 -3.62 1.82 2.14
N ASP A 34 -4.76 2.41 1.75
CA ASP A 34 -5.73 3.12 2.62
C ASP A 34 -6.49 2.10 3.47
N SER A 35 -5.88 1.73 4.60
CA SER A 35 -6.30 0.62 5.46
C SER A 35 -7.54 0.97 6.30
N ASP A 36 -7.71 2.25 6.63
CA ASP A 36 -8.85 2.75 7.40
C ASP A 36 -9.99 3.32 6.52
N ASN A 37 -9.79 3.32 5.20
CA ASN A 37 -10.73 3.76 4.17
C ASN A 37 -11.13 5.25 4.33
N ASN A 38 -10.24 6.09 4.83
CA ASN A 38 -10.46 7.52 5.00
C ASN A 38 -10.19 8.33 3.70
N ASN A 39 -9.74 7.66 2.63
CA ASN A 39 -9.34 8.23 1.33
C ASN A 39 -8.13 9.16 1.39
N LYS A 40 -7.25 8.91 2.36
CA LYS A 40 -5.94 9.53 2.53
C LYS A 40 -4.93 8.45 2.87
N LEU A 41 -3.65 8.76 2.72
CA LEU A 41 -2.56 7.90 3.17
C LEU A 41 -1.78 8.61 4.27
N ASP A 42 -1.66 7.97 5.43
CA ASP A 42 -0.78 8.43 6.50
C ASP A 42 0.62 7.79 6.43
N GLY A 43 1.56 8.31 7.23
CA GLY A 43 2.94 7.80 7.27
C GLY A 43 3.04 6.32 7.65
N CYS A 44 2.15 5.79 8.49
CA CYS A 44 2.15 4.38 8.87
C CYS A 44 1.67 3.49 7.72
N GLU A 45 0.68 3.94 6.94
CA GLU A 45 0.21 3.28 5.73
C GLU A 45 1.29 3.26 4.65
N LEU A 46 2.06 4.36 4.50
CA LEU A 46 3.24 4.38 3.62
C LEU A 46 4.33 3.40 4.08
N ILE A 47 4.62 3.34 5.38
CA ILE A 47 5.59 2.36 5.93
C ILE A 47 5.15 0.93 5.61
N LYS A 48 3.88 0.60 5.83
CA LYS A 48 3.34 -0.74 5.52
C LYS A 48 3.47 -1.07 4.03
N SER A 49 3.20 -0.09 3.16
CA SER A 49 3.39 -0.22 1.71
C SER A 49 4.84 -0.55 1.34
N LEU A 50 5.81 0.14 1.96
CA LEU A 50 7.24 -0.07 1.70
C LEU A 50 7.72 -1.45 2.12
N ILE A 51 7.25 -1.95 3.27
CA ILE A 51 7.56 -3.29 3.77
C ILE A 51 6.97 -4.35 2.81
N HIS A 52 5.70 -4.19 2.42
CA HIS A 52 5.05 -5.09 1.48
C HIS A 52 5.77 -5.17 0.13
N TRP A 53 6.28 -4.04 -0.39
CA TRP A 53 7.06 -4.05 -1.64
C TRP A 53 8.39 -4.79 -1.50
N HIS A 54 9.01 -4.79 -0.31
CA HIS A 54 10.27 -5.49 -0.07
C HIS A 54 10.09 -7.00 -0.01
N ASP A 55 9.04 -7.48 0.67
CA ASP A 55 8.69 -8.91 0.72
C ASP A 55 8.51 -9.51 -0.68
N ASN A 56 7.91 -8.76 -1.60
CA ASN A 56 7.73 -9.20 -2.99
C ASN A 56 9.03 -9.23 -3.82
N LYS A 57 10.11 -8.55 -3.38
CA LYS A 57 11.37 -8.48 -4.13
C LYS A 57 12.36 -9.59 -3.79
N ASP A 58 12.34 -10.09 -2.56
CA ASP A 58 13.20 -11.20 -2.14
C ASP A 58 12.68 -12.57 -2.62
N GLU A 59 11.43 -12.64 -3.09
CA GLU A 59 10.80 -13.84 -3.67
C GLU A 59 11.01 -14.01 -5.20
N HIS A 60 11.99 -13.34 -5.82
CA HIS A 60 12.46 -13.75 -7.16
C HIS A 60 13.39 -14.98 -7.12
N GLY A 61 12.94 -16.01 -6.40
CA GLY A 61 13.18 -17.41 -6.67
C GLY A 61 11.84 -18.09 -6.92
N ASP A 62 11.46 -18.18 -8.19
CA ASP A 62 10.40 -19.02 -8.77
C ASP A 62 9.17 -19.34 -7.89
N GLY A 63 8.05 -18.65 -8.13
CA GLY A 63 6.72 -19.21 -7.88
C GLY A 63 5.79 -18.35 -7.02
N GLU A 64 5.02 -17.52 -7.72
CA GLU A 64 3.59 -17.24 -7.49
C GLU A 64 3.04 -17.56 -6.10
N LYS A 65 2.89 -16.53 -5.25
CA LYS A 65 1.95 -16.53 -4.13
C LYS A 65 1.12 -15.25 -4.17
N PRO A 66 -0.21 -15.35 -4.36
CA PRO A 66 -1.11 -14.24 -4.14
C PRO A 66 -1.18 -13.94 -2.64
N PHE A 67 -1.07 -12.66 -2.30
CA PHE A 67 -1.22 -12.11 -0.96
C PHE A 67 -2.59 -12.47 -0.39
N GLU A 68 -2.62 -13.23 0.72
CA GLU A 68 -3.81 -13.50 1.53
C GLU A 68 -3.58 -12.96 2.95
N GLY A 69 -4.50 -12.12 3.43
CA GLY A 69 -5.10 -12.24 4.76
C GLY A 69 -4.26 -11.99 6.03
N GLU A 70 -4.64 -10.92 6.73
CA GLU A 70 -4.44 -10.64 8.18
C GLU A 70 -3.02 -10.27 8.69
N PRO A 71 -2.93 -9.34 9.67
CA PRO A 71 -1.67 -8.81 10.18
C PRO A 71 -1.09 -9.74 11.23
N ASP A 72 -0.66 -10.94 10.85
CA ASP A 72 0.00 -11.86 11.77
C ASP A 72 1.13 -12.63 11.07
N SER A 73 2.13 -11.89 10.61
CA SER A 73 3.45 -12.43 10.29
C SER A 73 4.50 -11.35 10.47
N HIS A 74 4.91 -11.17 11.72
CA HIS A 74 6.28 -10.78 11.99
C HIS A 74 7.22 -11.87 11.45
N ASN A 75 8.32 -11.43 10.84
CA ASN A 75 9.53 -12.18 10.48
C ASN A 75 9.47 -12.83 9.07
N ASP A 76 10.08 -12.25 8.04
CA ASP A 76 11.55 -12.33 7.91
C ASP A 76 12.19 -11.19 7.07
N VAL A 77 11.58 -10.00 7.02
CA VAL A 77 12.28 -8.80 6.52
C VAL A 77 13.26 -8.34 7.59
N GLN A 78 14.52 -8.08 7.22
CA GLN A 78 15.46 -7.37 8.09
C GLN A 78 14.74 -6.18 8.72
N PRO A 79 14.55 -6.12 10.04
CA PRO A 79 13.79 -5.04 10.64
C PRO A 79 14.56 -3.76 10.38
N TYR A 80 14.11 -2.97 9.41
CA TYR A 80 14.48 -1.57 9.33
C TYR A 80 14.13 -0.98 10.68
N ASP A 81 15.10 -0.34 11.31
CA ASP A 81 14.80 0.40 12.53
C ASP A 81 13.86 1.57 12.19
N ASP A 82 13.15 2.05 13.21
CA ASP A 82 12.19 3.15 13.08
C ASP A 82 12.83 4.37 12.39
N ALA A 83 14.11 4.63 12.65
CA ALA A 83 14.86 5.73 12.06
C ALA A 83 15.04 5.56 10.54
N THR A 84 15.30 4.33 10.08
CA THR A 84 15.41 4.03 8.65
C THR A 84 14.06 4.16 7.97
N LEU A 85 12.99 3.59 8.55
CA LEU A 85 11.63 3.70 8.01
C LEU A 85 11.20 5.16 7.91
N GLN A 86 11.47 5.95 8.95
CA GLN A 86 11.21 7.38 8.96
C GLN A 86 12.00 8.09 7.84
N SER A 87 13.28 7.79 7.66
CA SER A 87 14.10 8.41 6.60
C SER A 87 13.62 8.11 5.18
N LEU A 88 12.85 7.02 4.99
CA LEU A 88 12.23 6.67 3.72
C LEU A 88 10.90 7.39 3.49
N VAL A 89 10.12 7.60 4.56
CA VAL A 89 8.78 8.20 4.47
C VAL A 89 8.80 9.71 4.55
N ASP A 90 9.68 10.31 5.37
CA ASP A 90 9.77 11.76 5.54
C ASP A 90 9.91 12.52 4.19
N PRO A 91 10.74 12.09 3.22
CA PRO A 91 10.83 12.76 1.92
C PRO A 91 9.55 12.63 1.08
N ILE A 92 8.81 11.53 1.20
CA ILE A 92 7.55 11.32 0.48
C ILE A 92 6.50 12.28 1.03
N MET A 93 6.39 12.36 2.36
CA MET A 93 5.49 13.28 3.03
C MET A 93 5.84 14.73 2.69
N GLU A 94 7.10 15.14 2.81
CA GLU A 94 7.53 16.52 2.47
C GLU A 94 7.20 16.88 1.01
N MET A 95 7.26 15.92 0.11
CA MET A 95 6.98 16.16 -1.30
C MET A 95 5.48 16.19 -1.62
N MET A 96 4.68 15.32 -1.00
CA MET A 96 3.28 15.11 -1.38
C MET A 96 2.27 15.78 -0.46
N ASP A 97 2.49 15.79 0.85
CA ASP A 97 1.62 16.45 1.84
C ASP A 97 1.82 17.97 1.76
N LYS A 98 0.93 18.66 1.03
CA LYS A 98 1.09 20.08 0.70
C LYS A 98 0.52 21.00 1.76
N ASP A 99 -0.50 20.56 2.48
CA ASP A 99 -1.10 21.33 3.55
C ASP A 99 -0.52 20.98 4.94
N HIS A 100 0.38 19.99 5.00
CA HIS A 100 1.07 19.51 6.19
C HIS A 100 0.09 19.02 7.26
N ASP A 101 -1.01 18.39 6.84
CA ASP A 101 -2.01 17.80 7.73
C ASP A 101 -1.62 16.39 8.24
N GLY A 102 -0.49 15.85 7.75
CA GLY A 102 0.01 14.53 8.10
C GLY A 102 -0.57 13.41 7.23
N PHE A 103 -1.31 13.76 6.18
CA PHE A 103 -1.91 12.82 5.25
C PHE A 103 -1.64 13.23 3.80
N ILE A 104 -1.66 12.25 2.91
CA ILE A 104 -1.62 12.46 1.47
C ILE A 104 -2.99 12.13 0.90
N THR A 105 -3.71 13.13 0.41
CA THR A 105 -4.97 12.92 -0.30
C THR A 105 -4.71 12.39 -1.71
N TYR A 106 -5.71 11.74 -2.33
CA TYR A 106 -5.60 11.33 -3.73
C TYR A 106 -5.29 12.51 -4.69
N THR A 107 -5.76 13.71 -4.36
CA THR A 107 -5.49 14.92 -5.14
C THR A 107 -4.01 15.29 -5.09
N GLU A 108 -3.41 15.26 -3.91
CA GLU A 108 -1.98 15.52 -3.71
C GLU A 108 -1.11 14.46 -4.36
N TYR A 109 -1.47 13.18 -4.18
CA TYR A 109 -0.83 12.04 -4.85
C TYR A 109 -0.83 12.21 -6.38
N ARG A 110 -1.96 12.61 -6.97
CA ARG A 110 -2.10 12.86 -8.41
C ARG A 110 -1.28 14.04 -8.92
N GLN A 111 -1.13 15.10 -8.11
CA GLN A 111 -0.36 16.27 -8.49
C GLN A 111 1.13 15.96 -8.57
N HIS A 112 1.63 15.12 -7.66
CA HIS A 112 3.00 14.63 -7.68
C HIS A 112 3.31 13.85 -8.96
N GLU A 113 2.45 12.92 -9.36
CA GLU A 113 2.65 12.11 -10.58
C GLU A 113 2.67 12.95 -11.86
N ASN A 114 1.77 13.94 -11.97
CA ASN A 114 1.76 14.86 -13.11
C ASN A 114 3.02 15.74 -13.17
N ALA A 115 3.72 15.95 -12.05
CA ALA A 115 4.96 16.73 -12.02
C ALA A 115 6.19 15.90 -12.46
N GLN A 116 6.09 14.57 -12.46
CA GLN A 116 7.16 13.66 -12.88
C GLN A 116 7.10 13.25 -14.37
N THR A 117 5.96 13.47 -15.03
CA THR A 117 5.78 13.21 -16.47
C THR A 117 5.93 14.50 -17.29
N PRO A 118 6.99 14.65 -18.12
CA PRO A 118 7.20 15.84 -18.95
C PRO A 118 6.24 15.95 -20.14
#